data_AF-A0A6I5R328-F1
#
_entry.id   AF-A0A6I5R328-F1
#
_cell.length_a   1.000
_cell.length_b   1.000
_cell.length_c   1.000
_cell.angle_alpha   90.00
_cell.angle_beta   90.00
_cell.angle_gamma   90.00
#
_symmetry.space_group_name_H-M   'P 1'
#
loop_
_entity.id
_entity.type
_entity.pdbx_description
1 polymer ?
#
loop_
_entity_poly.entity_id
_entity_poly.type
_entity_poly.pdbx_seq_one_letter_code
_entity_poly.pdbx_strand_id
1 'polypeptide(L)'
;MQPLSSNQKTLWLAYQLAPKSSAYNVYTTTRISGKVNFRVWQDSWQALVEKHPTLRATYQLKDTQVFQVLDTSLSIEIDLQYVDVSQFEEKEIQQKILEAANHPFDLENSPAFRIYLFEQSSQEYIQLVVIHEILGELRSLLILLSEFFNLYAKSSVKNCLLVS
;
A
#
# COMPACT_ATOMS: atom_id res chain seq x y z
N MET A 1 15.69 -13.73 6.55
CA MET A 1 15.30 -14.28 5.23
C MET A 1 14.48 -15.53 5.46
N GLN A 2 13.39 -15.73 4.73
CA GLN A 2 12.50 -16.88 4.86
C GLN A 2 12.22 -17.48 3.47
N PRO A 3 12.18 -18.82 3.32
CA PRO A 3 11.76 -19.45 2.07
C PRO A 3 10.33 -19.08 1.69
N LEU A 4 10.06 -18.93 0.39
CA LEU A 4 8.70 -18.71 -0.10
C LEU A 4 7.82 -19.95 0.06
N SER A 5 6.55 -19.71 0.38
CA SER A 5 5.49 -20.71 0.24
C SER A 5 5.29 -21.12 -1.22
N SER A 6 4.61 -22.25 -1.47
CA SER A 6 4.34 -22.72 -2.85
C SER A 6 3.58 -21.67 -3.68
N ASN A 7 2.60 -20.99 -3.08
CA ASN A 7 1.86 -19.93 -3.78
C ASN A 7 2.75 -18.73 -4.12
N GLN A 8 3.58 -18.29 -3.17
CA GLN A 8 4.52 -17.20 -3.41
C GLN A 8 5.57 -17.55 -4.47
N LYS A 9 6.01 -18.81 -4.59
CA LYS A 9 6.88 -19.26 -5.68
C LYS A 9 6.21 -19.16 -7.05
N THR A 10 4.93 -19.52 -7.14
CA THR A 10 4.15 -19.37 -8.38
C THR A 10 4.02 -17.89 -8.78
N LEU A 11 3.68 -17.02 -7.82
CA LEU A 11 3.58 -15.58 -8.06
C LEU A 11 4.93 -14.97 -8.44
N TRP A 12 6.02 -15.41 -7.80
CA TRP A 12 7.36 -15.00 -8.16
C TRP A 12 7.74 -15.40 -9.60
N LEU A 13 7.43 -16.63 -10.00
CA LEU A 13 7.69 -17.08 -11.38
C LEU A 13 6.89 -16.24 -12.38
N ALA A 14 5.61 -15.94 -12.08
CA ALA A 14 4.78 -15.10 -12.92
C ALA A 14 5.36 -13.67 -13.04
N TYR A 15 5.86 -13.11 -11.93
CA TYR A 15 6.58 -11.83 -11.92
C TYR A 15 7.83 -11.89 -12.82
N GLN A 16 8.67 -12.92 -12.71
CA GLN A 16 9.88 -13.04 -13.54
C GLN A 16 9.57 -13.14 -15.04
N LEU A 17 8.44 -13.74 -15.42
CA LEU A 17 8.00 -13.82 -16.82
C LEU A 17 7.47 -12.49 -17.36
N ALA A 18 6.85 -11.66 -16.50
CA ALA A 18 6.24 -10.39 -16.88
C ALA A 18 6.39 -9.35 -15.75
N PRO A 19 7.60 -8.81 -15.50
CA PRO A 19 7.88 -7.96 -14.33
C PRO A 19 7.16 -6.61 -14.36
N LYS A 20 6.64 -6.21 -15.54
CA LYS A 20 5.83 -5.01 -15.72
C LYS A 20 4.33 -5.26 -15.65
N SER A 21 3.90 -6.49 -15.36
CA SER A 21 2.48 -6.82 -15.22
C SER A 21 1.95 -6.34 -13.88
N SER A 22 0.76 -5.73 -13.89
CA SER A 22 0.01 -5.37 -12.68
C SER A 22 -1.07 -6.38 -12.34
N ALA A 23 -1.10 -7.54 -13.01
CA ALA A 23 -2.18 -8.53 -12.89
C ALA A 23 -2.37 -9.07 -11.45
N TYR A 24 -1.34 -8.98 -10.62
CA TYR A 24 -1.35 -9.41 -9.21
C TYR A 24 -1.30 -8.23 -8.24
N ASN A 25 -1.56 -7.02 -8.72
CA ASN A 25 -1.82 -5.89 -7.86
C ASN A 25 -3.25 -6.01 -7.35
N VAL A 26 -3.41 -5.89 -6.04
CA VAL A 26 -4.70 -5.83 -5.38
C VAL A 26 -4.79 -4.55 -4.61
N TYR A 27 -5.91 -3.86 -4.75
CA TYR A 27 -6.07 -2.55 -4.16
C TYR A 27 -7.48 -2.31 -3.67
N THR A 28 -7.59 -1.27 -2.84
CA THR A 28 -8.85 -0.79 -2.32
C THR A 28 -8.77 0.72 -2.15
N THR A 29 -9.90 1.37 -2.35
CA THR A 29 -10.06 2.81 -2.17
C THR A 29 -10.97 3.08 -0.99
N THR A 30 -10.66 4.09 -0.19
CA THR A 30 -11.53 4.59 0.86
C THR A 30 -11.75 6.08 0.68
N ARG A 31 -13.02 6.49 0.57
CA ARG A 31 -13.38 7.91 0.60
C ARG A 31 -13.35 8.39 2.05
N ILE A 32 -12.72 9.54 2.24
CA ILE A 32 -12.55 10.18 3.53
C ILE A 32 -13.17 11.57 3.43
N SER A 33 -14.29 11.76 4.12
CA SER A 33 -14.93 13.06 4.24
C SER A 33 -14.51 13.75 5.54
N GLY A 34 -14.12 15.01 5.38
CA GLY A 34 -13.57 15.90 6.40
C GLY A 34 -12.07 16.16 6.26
N LYS A 35 -11.52 16.98 7.16
CA LYS A 35 -10.10 17.37 7.12
C LYS A 35 -9.20 16.18 7.48
N VAL A 36 -8.21 15.90 6.62
CA VAL A 36 -7.13 14.96 6.94
C VAL A 36 -5.95 15.72 7.54
N ASN A 37 -5.51 15.31 8.73
CA ASN A 37 -4.21 15.72 9.24
C ASN A 37 -3.14 14.84 8.59
N PHE A 38 -2.54 15.34 7.51
CA PHE A 38 -1.59 14.58 6.70
C PHE A 38 -0.43 13.98 7.51
N ARG A 39 0.09 14.70 8.51
CA ARG A 39 1.16 14.19 9.36
C ARG A 39 0.71 12.99 10.18
N VAL A 40 -0.45 13.08 10.83
CA VAL A 40 -1.01 11.96 11.61
C VAL A 40 -1.37 10.78 10.69
N TRP A 41 -1.82 11.06 9.47
CA TRP A 41 -2.11 10.05 8.45
C TRP A 41 -0.85 9.29 8.07
N GLN A 42 0.23 10.00 7.77
CA GLN A 42 1.55 9.44 7.44
C GLN A 42 2.11 8.64 8.62
N ASP A 43 2.10 9.22 9.83
CA ASP A 43 2.62 8.58 11.05
C ASP A 43 1.85 7.29 11.40
N SER A 44 0.53 7.26 11.13
CA SER A 44 -0.30 6.07 11.37
C SER A 44 0.04 4.91 10.41
N TRP A 45 0.27 5.22 9.13
CA TRP A 45 0.75 4.21 8.17
C TRP A 45 2.16 3.75 8.50
N GLN A 46 3.04 4.68 8.87
CA GLN A 46 4.40 4.38 9.31
C GLN A 46 4.41 3.40 10.48
N ALA A 47 3.61 3.67 11.53
CA ALA A 47 3.49 2.78 12.68
C ALA A 47 2.99 1.38 12.31
N LEU A 48 2.10 1.25 11.33
CA LEU A 48 1.62 -0.07 10.88
C LEU A 48 2.69 -0.85 10.15
N VAL A 49 3.40 -0.25 9.22
CA VAL A 49 4.47 -0.93 8.51
C VAL A 49 5.59 -1.28 9.47
N GLU A 50 5.85 -0.43 10.48
CA GLU A 50 6.76 -0.74 11.58
C GLU A 50 6.33 -1.98 12.37
N LYS A 51 5.04 -2.07 12.69
CA LYS A 51 4.43 -3.20 13.39
C LYS A 51 4.39 -4.49 12.55
N HIS A 52 4.29 -4.38 11.23
CA HIS A 52 4.07 -5.51 10.31
C HIS A 52 5.27 -5.69 9.35
N PRO A 53 6.32 -6.46 9.73
CA PRO A 53 7.53 -6.64 8.90
C PRO A 53 7.26 -7.14 7.47
N THR A 54 6.18 -7.89 7.26
CA THR A 54 5.79 -8.39 5.93
C THR A 54 5.50 -7.27 4.94
N LEU A 55 5.01 -6.11 5.38
CA LEU A 55 4.76 -4.96 4.50
C LEU A 55 6.05 -4.31 3.97
N ARG A 56 7.22 -4.67 4.52
CA ARG A 56 8.55 -4.22 4.09
C ARG A 56 9.31 -5.30 3.33
N ALA A 57 8.66 -6.43 3.05
CA ALA A 57 9.32 -7.56 2.45
C ALA A 57 9.75 -7.26 1.01
N THR A 58 10.99 -7.60 0.67
CA THR A 58 11.46 -7.76 -0.71
C THR A 58 11.71 -9.24 -1.00
N TYR A 59 11.89 -9.56 -2.27
CA TYR A 59 12.00 -10.93 -2.77
C TYR A 59 13.27 -11.05 -3.58
N GLN A 60 14.21 -11.86 -3.11
CA GLN A 60 15.53 -11.98 -3.71
C GLN A 60 15.81 -13.42 -4.10
N LEU A 61 16.32 -13.61 -5.31
CA LEU A 61 16.92 -14.85 -5.74
C LEU A 61 18.34 -14.94 -5.17
N LYS A 62 18.61 -15.97 -4.36
CA LYS A 62 19.97 -16.34 -3.94
C LYS A 62 20.25 -17.78 -4.37
N ASP A 63 21.35 -17.95 -5.09
CA ASP A 63 21.73 -19.21 -5.72
C ASP A 63 20.57 -19.75 -6.60
N THR A 64 19.91 -20.81 -6.15
CA THR A 64 18.80 -21.46 -6.87
C THR A 64 17.46 -21.30 -6.17
N GLN A 65 17.41 -20.52 -5.08
CA GLN A 65 16.22 -20.38 -4.24
C GLN A 65 15.85 -18.92 -4.01
N VAL A 66 14.54 -18.65 -4.03
CA VAL A 66 13.98 -17.32 -3.76
C VAL A 66 13.62 -17.22 -2.30
N PHE A 67 13.98 -16.10 -1.71
CA PHE A 67 13.74 -15.80 -0.30
C PHE A 67 12.94 -14.51 -0.16
N GLN A 68 12.01 -14.52 0.79
CA GLN A 68 11.46 -13.31 1.36
C GLN A 68 12.48 -12.71 2.31
N VAL A 69 12.85 -11.46 2.07
CA VAL A 69 13.79 -10.69 2.87
C VAL A 69 13.00 -9.68 3.69
N LEU A 70 12.96 -9.91 5.00
CA LEU A 70 12.38 -9.00 5.98
C LEU A 70 13.54 -8.21 6.57
N ASP A 71 14.06 -7.23 5.83
CA ASP A 71 15.11 -6.38 6.39
C ASP A 71 14.49 -5.40 7.37
N THR A 72 14.76 -5.62 8.66
CA THR A 72 14.31 -4.78 9.76
C THR A 72 15.28 -3.65 10.09
N SER A 73 16.47 -3.65 9.46
CA SER A 73 17.53 -2.66 9.72
C SER A 73 17.46 -1.45 8.80
N LEU A 74 16.82 -1.61 7.65
CA LEU A 74 16.51 -0.50 6.76
C LEU A 74 15.31 0.25 7.35
N SER A 75 15.50 1.54 7.62
CA SER A 75 14.42 2.52 7.70
C SER A 75 13.81 2.63 6.31
N ILE A 76 13.05 1.61 5.90
CA ILE A 76 12.32 1.63 4.66
C ILE A 76 11.20 2.65 4.86
N GLU A 77 11.41 3.85 4.36
CA GLU A 77 10.35 4.83 4.19
C GLU A 77 9.33 4.20 3.25
N ILE A 78 8.10 4.07 3.74
CA ILE A 78 7.00 3.54 2.95
C ILE A 78 6.77 4.51 1.80
N ASP A 79 6.48 3.96 0.63
CA ASP A 79 6.02 4.73 -0.51
C ASP A 79 4.60 5.28 -0.23
N LEU A 80 4.57 6.44 0.41
CA LEU A 80 3.40 7.23 0.78
C LEU A 80 3.35 8.45 -0.13
N GLN A 81 2.36 8.49 -1.02
CA GLN A 81 2.23 9.53 -2.04
C GLN A 81 1.04 10.44 -1.76
N TYR A 82 1.28 11.75 -1.77
CA TYR A 82 0.23 12.76 -1.74
C TYR A 82 0.00 13.32 -3.15
N VAL A 83 -1.24 13.32 -3.61
CA VAL A 83 -1.59 13.78 -4.95
C VAL A 83 -2.75 14.76 -4.89
N ASP A 84 -2.48 16.03 -5.21
CA ASP A 84 -3.54 17.02 -5.40
C ASP A 84 -4.28 16.73 -6.71
N VAL A 85 -5.56 16.42 -6.61
CA VAL A 85 -6.46 16.21 -7.73
C VAL A 85 -7.65 17.17 -7.72
N SER A 86 -7.56 18.27 -6.97
CA SER A 86 -8.64 19.24 -6.78
C SER A 86 -9.08 19.96 -8.06
N GLN A 87 -8.20 19.99 -9.07
CA GLN A 87 -8.45 20.61 -10.38
C GLN A 87 -8.89 19.62 -11.46
N PHE A 88 -9.01 18.33 -11.13
CA PHE A 88 -9.33 17.27 -12.09
C PHE A 88 -10.82 16.95 -12.09
N GLU A 89 -11.34 16.56 -13.25
CA GLU A 89 -12.69 16.02 -13.34
C GLU A 89 -12.76 14.60 -12.74
N GLU A 90 -13.93 14.17 -12.27
CA GLU A 90 -14.10 12.86 -11.60
C GLU A 90 -13.57 11.69 -12.47
N LYS A 91 -13.74 11.77 -13.79
CA LYS A 91 -13.22 10.75 -14.72
C LYS A 91 -11.70 10.70 -14.74
N GLU A 92 -11.04 11.85 -14.69
CA GLU A 92 -9.57 11.94 -14.66
C GLU A 92 -9.03 11.48 -13.30
N ILE A 93 -9.74 11.78 -12.22
CA ILE A 93 -9.43 11.26 -10.87
C ILE A 93 -9.47 9.73 -10.87
N GLN A 94 -10.54 9.14 -11.41
CA GLN A 94 -10.67 7.68 -11.54
C GLN A 94 -9.53 7.08 -12.37
N GLN A 95 -9.18 7.73 -13.49
CA GLN A 95 -8.06 7.29 -14.32
C GLN A 95 -6.73 7.32 -13.54
N LYS A 96 -6.44 8.39 -12.80
CA LYS A 96 -5.24 8.49 -11.96
C LYS A 96 -5.17 7.43 -10.88
N ILE A 97 -6.30 7.13 -10.22
CA ILE A 97 -6.39 6.06 -9.24
C ILE A 97 -6.08 4.71 -9.88
N LEU A 98 -6.66 4.43 -11.05
CA LEU A 98 -6.41 3.18 -11.78
C LEU A 98 -4.96 3.09 -12.28
N GLU A 99 -4.35 4.18 -12.73
CA GLU A 99 -2.94 4.23 -13.11
C GLU A 99 -2.04 3.93 -11.91
N ALA A 100 -2.30 4.55 -10.76
CA ALA A 100 -1.56 4.30 -9.51
C ALA A 100 -1.73 2.85 -9.02
N ALA A 101 -2.96 2.33 -9.07
CA ALA A 101 -3.28 0.96 -8.68
C ALA A 101 -2.60 -0.09 -9.59
N ASN A 102 -2.46 0.22 -10.88
CA ASN A 102 -1.82 -0.64 -11.87
C ASN A 102 -0.33 -0.35 -12.06
N HIS A 103 0.26 0.54 -11.27
CA HIS A 103 1.69 0.77 -11.36
C HIS A 103 2.43 -0.53 -10.96
N PRO A 104 3.31 -1.10 -11.81
CA PRO A 104 3.96 -2.38 -11.51
C PRO A 104 4.82 -2.31 -10.24
N PHE A 105 4.90 -3.40 -9.48
CA PHE A 105 5.84 -3.50 -8.35
C PHE A 105 7.20 -4.00 -8.80
N ASP A 106 8.26 -3.42 -8.26
CA ASP A 106 9.60 -4.00 -8.27
C ASP A 106 9.76 -4.83 -7.00
N LEU A 107 9.46 -6.13 -7.10
CA LEU A 107 9.48 -7.03 -5.94
C LEU A 107 10.89 -7.28 -5.39
N GLU A 108 11.93 -6.95 -6.17
CA GLU A 108 13.33 -7.19 -5.81
C GLU A 108 13.90 -6.07 -4.96
N ASN A 109 13.54 -4.82 -5.30
CA ASN A 109 14.17 -3.63 -4.72
C ASN A 109 13.23 -2.81 -3.83
N SER A 110 11.91 -3.03 -3.92
CA SER A 110 10.93 -2.21 -3.21
C SER A 110 9.89 -3.07 -2.51
N PRO A 111 9.34 -2.58 -1.38
CA PRO A 111 8.21 -3.25 -0.74
C PRO A 111 7.03 -3.39 -1.69
N ALA A 112 6.36 -4.54 -1.61
CA ALA A 112 5.19 -4.85 -2.41
C ALA A 112 3.89 -4.20 -1.87
N PHE A 113 4.02 -2.99 -1.31
CA PHE A 113 3.00 -2.24 -0.59
C PHE A 113 3.15 -0.73 -0.88
N ARG A 114 2.06 -0.05 -1.26
CA ARG A 114 2.02 1.39 -1.54
C ARG A 114 0.73 2.00 -1.03
N ILE A 115 0.79 3.28 -0.66
CA ILE A 115 -0.39 4.05 -0.27
C ILE A 115 -0.35 5.41 -0.95
N TYR A 116 -1.52 5.83 -1.43
CA TYR A 116 -1.75 7.16 -1.97
C TYR A 116 -2.86 7.86 -1.19
N LEU A 117 -2.72 9.17 -1.01
CA LEU A 117 -3.78 10.06 -0.60
C LEU A 117 -4.03 11.08 -1.70
N PHE A 118 -5.17 10.95 -2.37
CA PHE A 118 -5.63 11.90 -3.37
C PHE A 118 -6.50 12.96 -2.70
N GLU A 119 -6.10 14.22 -2.75
CA GLU A 119 -6.91 15.35 -2.26
C GLU A 119 -7.85 15.82 -3.38
N GLN A 120 -9.16 15.61 -3.22
CA GLN A 120 -10.18 16.19 -4.11
C GLN A 120 -10.55 17.60 -3.64
N SER A 121 -10.53 17.83 -2.33
CA SER A 121 -10.65 19.16 -1.71
C SER A 121 -10.12 19.12 -0.28
N SER A 122 -10.05 20.28 0.38
CA SER A 122 -9.66 20.36 1.81
C SER A 122 -10.50 19.48 2.77
N GLN A 123 -11.65 18.97 2.32
CA GLN A 123 -12.58 18.14 3.08
C GLN A 123 -12.91 16.81 2.40
N GLU A 124 -12.33 16.48 1.25
CA GLU A 124 -12.66 15.24 0.52
C GLU A 124 -11.38 14.63 -0.01
N TYR A 125 -11.10 13.40 0.43
CA TYR A 125 -9.90 12.66 0.06
C TYR A 125 -10.25 11.25 -0.36
N ILE A 126 -9.41 10.67 -1.21
CA ILE A 126 -9.45 9.25 -1.55
C ILE A 126 -8.13 8.63 -1.13
N GLN A 127 -8.18 7.70 -0.18
CA GLN A 127 -7.03 6.85 0.14
C GLN A 127 -7.05 5.64 -0.78
N LEU A 128 -5.94 5.36 -1.46
CA LEU A 128 -5.72 4.12 -2.21
C LEU A 128 -4.63 3.32 -1.51
N VAL A 129 -4.90 2.07 -1.18
CA VAL A 129 -3.89 1.12 -0.69
C VAL A 129 -3.73 0.03 -1.74
N VAL A 130 -2.48 -0.23 -2.16
CA VAL A 130 -2.13 -1.20 -3.18
C VAL A 130 -1.12 -2.19 -2.60
N ILE A 131 -1.38 -3.47 -2.80
CA ILE A 131 -0.50 -4.57 -2.40
C ILE A 131 -0.26 -5.48 -3.61
N HIS A 132 0.86 -6.18 -3.65
CA HIS A 132 1.00 -7.35 -4.53
C HIS A 132 0.51 -8.60 -3.79
N GLU A 133 -0.19 -9.52 -4.47
CA GLU A 133 -0.71 -10.78 -3.88
C GLU A 133 0.35 -11.64 -3.19
N ILE A 134 1.63 -11.44 -3.54
CA ILE A 134 2.76 -12.17 -2.96
C ILE A 134 2.98 -11.86 -1.47
N LEU A 135 2.47 -10.72 -0.98
CA LEU A 135 2.49 -10.36 0.45
C LEU A 135 1.51 -11.19 1.27
N GLY A 136 0.41 -11.66 0.68
CA GLY A 136 -0.63 -12.39 1.38
C GLY A 136 -2.03 -12.14 0.83
N GLU A 137 -3.01 -12.74 1.51
CA GLU A 137 -4.41 -12.71 1.09
C GLU A 137 -5.07 -11.34 1.31
N LEU A 138 -6.07 -11.05 0.47
CA LEU A 138 -6.95 -9.89 0.54
C LEU A 138 -7.56 -9.62 1.93
N ARG A 139 -7.80 -10.66 2.73
CA ARG A 139 -8.37 -10.50 4.09
C ARG A 139 -7.43 -9.71 5.00
N SER A 140 -6.12 -9.86 4.84
CA SER A 140 -5.13 -9.11 5.62
C SER A 140 -5.19 -7.61 5.32
N LEU A 141 -5.57 -7.21 4.10
CA LEU A 141 -5.72 -5.82 3.72
C LEU A 141 -6.86 -5.13 4.49
N LEU A 142 -8.01 -5.80 4.65
CA LEU A 142 -9.14 -5.26 5.43
C LEU A 142 -8.81 -5.09 6.91
N ILE A 143 -8.07 -6.05 7.49
CA ILE A 143 -7.58 -5.95 8.87
C ILE A 143 -6.62 -4.78 9.00
N LEU A 144 -5.68 -4.63 8.06
CA LEU A 144 -4.71 -3.54 8.05
C LEU A 144 -5.40 -2.17 8.00
N LEU A 145 -6.44 -2.01 7.17
CA LEU A 145 -7.23 -0.77 7.12
C LEU A 145 -7.96 -0.49 8.43
N SER A 146 -8.52 -1.52 9.07
CA SER A 146 -9.15 -1.35 10.38
C SER A 146 -8.15 -0.89 11.44
N GLU A 147 -6.95 -1.48 11.47
CA GLU A 147 -5.89 -1.03 12.37
C GLU A 147 -5.46 0.41 12.06
N PHE A 148 -5.36 0.78 10.77
CA PHE A 148 -5.02 2.13 10.35
C PHE A 148 -6.01 3.15 10.88
N PHE A 149 -7.31 2.96 10.65
CA PHE A 149 -8.33 3.89 11.11
C PHE A 149 -8.37 4.00 12.63
N ASN A 150 -8.09 2.91 13.35
CA ASN A 150 -7.98 2.95 14.81
C ASN A 150 -6.77 3.78 15.29
N LEU A 151 -5.61 3.66 14.64
CA LEU A 151 -4.42 4.45 14.97
C LEU A 151 -4.60 5.92 14.63
N TYR A 152 -5.13 6.20 13.45
CA TYR A 152 -5.39 7.55 12.98
C TYR A 152 -6.42 8.25 13.88
N ALA A 153 -7.55 7.61 14.18
CA ALA A 153 -8.60 8.20 15.03
C ALA A 153 -8.13 8.52 16.46
N LYS A 154 -7.22 7.72 17.03
CA LYS A 154 -6.62 7.99 18.35
C LYS A 154 -5.69 9.20 18.35
N SER A 155 -5.05 9.45 17.22
CA SER A 155 -4.00 10.45 17.06
C SER A 155 -4.53 11.75 16.42
N SER A 156 -5.67 11.69 15.74
CA SER A 156 -6.41 12.84 15.20
C SER A 156 -7.33 13.39 16.29
N VAL A 157 -7.18 14.67 16.64
CA VAL A 157 -8.09 15.35 17.58
C VAL A 157 -9.53 15.26 17.05
N LYS A 158 -10.46 14.80 17.90
CA LYS A 158 -11.91 14.59 17.67
C LYS A 158 -12.52 15.52 16.62
N ASN A 159 -12.48 15.12 15.35
CA ASN A 159 -13.45 15.45 14.32
C ASN A 159 -13.05 14.74 13.02
N CYS A 160 -14.06 14.31 12.28
CA CYS A 160 -13.97 13.98 10.86
C CYS A 160 -13.22 12.68 10.51
N LEU A 161 -13.92 11.56 10.61
CA LEU A 161 -13.86 10.53 9.57
C LEU A 161 -15.24 9.92 9.42
N LEU A 162 -15.93 10.24 8.33
CA LEU A 162 -16.95 9.34 7.79
C LEU A 162 -16.26 8.53 6.71
N VAL A 163 -16.18 7.21 6.93
CA VAL A 163 -15.70 6.24 5.95
C VAL A 163 -16.93 5.66 5.28
N SER A 164 -17.11 5.94 3.98
CA SER A 164 -18.18 5.38 3.14
C SER A 164 -17.62 4.39 2.14
#